data_AF-A0A2N1MXX0-F1
#
_entry.id   AF-A0A2N1MXX0-F1
#
_cell.length_a   1.000
_cell.length_b   1.000
_cell.length_c   1.000
_cell.angle_alpha   90.00
_cell.angle_beta   90.00
_cell.angle_gamma   90.00
#
_symmetry.space_group_name_H-M   'P 1'
#
loop_
_entity.id
_entity.type
_entity.pdbx_description
1 polymer ?
#
loop_
_entity_poly.entity_id
_entity_poly.type
_entity_poly.pdbx_seq_one_letter_code
_entity_poly.pdbx_strand_id
1 'polypeptide(L)'
;MLNSILDQKPNIIKIDRLIYNDDNNVKSFTTDPEVIESITIEHFKKISTITTTDRSYNPNITLRQPWHDIYQPFTHIPLSEINKLIVPITLEELVINIKDLPNNKATGPNNISNEIIKKLPQQMLEELLI
;
A
#
# COMPACT_ATOMS: atom_id res chain seq x y z
N MET A 1 -27.75 -18.65 -1.02
CA MET A 1 -28.29 -17.28 -1.21
C MET A 1 -27.26 -16.32 -1.80
N LEU A 2 -26.11 -16.07 -1.18
CA LEU A 2 -25.07 -15.14 -1.68
C LEU A 2 -24.64 -15.39 -3.15
N ASN A 3 -24.27 -16.62 -3.52
CA ASN A 3 -23.81 -16.93 -4.89
C ASN A 3 -24.91 -16.78 -5.96
N SER A 4 -26.19 -16.87 -5.57
CA SER A 4 -27.34 -16.72 -6.47
C SER A 4 -27.70 -15.25 -6.72
N ILE A 5 -27.31 -14.35 -5.82
CA ILE A 5 -27.55 -12.90 -5.93
C ILE A 5 -26.47 -12.24 -6.80
N LEU A 6 -25.25 -12.78 -6.76
CA LEU A 6 -24.09 -12.25 -7.48
C LEU A 6 -23.88 -12.88 -8.87
N ASP A 7 -24.75 -13.83 -9.26
CA ASP A 7 -24.64 -14.65 -10.48
C ASP A 7 -23.22 -15.19 -10.72
N GLN A 8 -22.47 -15.43 -9.63
CA GLN A 8 -21.09 -15.89 -9.67
C GLN A 8 -21.06 -17.41 -9.59
N LYS A 9 -20.55 -18.03 -10.65
CA LYS A 9 -20.15 -19.44 -10.60
C LYS A 9 -18.83 -19.53 -9.83
N PRO A 10 -18.74 -20.32 -8.75
CA PRO A 10 -17.47 -20.52 -8.06
C PRO A 10 -16.47 -21.17 -9.01
N ASN A 11 -15.35 -20.49 -9.26
CA ASN A 11 -14.22 -21.08 -9.98
C ASN A 11 -13.52 -22.04 -9.03
N ILE A 12 -13.78 -23.34 -9.19
CA ILE A 12 -13.17 -24.39 -8.38
C ILE A 12 -11.87 -24.81 -9.07
N ILE A 13 -10.74 -24.62 -8.38
CA ILE A 13 -9.45 -25.16 -8.80
C ILE A 13 -9.31 -26.56 -8.19
N LYS A 14 -9.19 -27.59 -9.02
CA LYS A 14 -8.90 -28.96 -8.58
C LYS A 14 -7.41 -29.22 -8.72
N ILE A 15 -6.74 -29.54 -7.62
CA ILE A 15 -5.32 -29.92 -7.60
C ILE A 15 -5.26 -31.43 -7.43
N ASP A 16 -5.24 -32.16 -8.55
CA ASP A 16 -5.21 -33.63 -8.60
C ASP A 16 -3.79 -34.20 -8.86
N ARG A 17 -2.87 -33.33 -9.28
CA ARG A 17 -1.51 -33.64 -9.70
C ARG A 17 -0.60 -32.52 -9.27
N LEU A 18 0.55 -32.88 -8.69
CA LEU A 18 1.52 -31.91 -8.20
C LEU A 18 2.93 -32.27 -8.66
N ILE A 19 3.64 -31.27 -9.19
CA ILE A 19 5.08 -31.32 -9.41
C ILE A 19 5.71 -30.45 -8.32
N TYR A 20 6.61 -31.03 -7.54
CA TYR A 20 7.30 -30.34 -6.45
C TYR A 20 8.79 -30.68 -6.48
N ASN A 21 9.59 -29.84 -5.83
CA ASN A 21 11.01 -30.13 -5.62
C ASN A 21 11.16 -30.87 -4.30
N ASP A 22 11.77 -32.04 -4.34
CA ASP A 22 12.11 -32.81 -3.14
C ASP A 22 13.27 -32.14 -2.38
N ASP A 23 13.62 -32.63 -1.18
CA ASP A 23 14.70 -32.07 -0.35
C ASP A 23 16.06 -31.99 -1.08
N ASN A 24 16.27 -32.84 -2.08
CA ASN A 24 17.45 -32.85 -2.95
C ASN A 24 17.33 -31.93 -4.17
N ASN A 25 16.32 -31.06 -4.20
CA ASN A 25 15.97 -30.14 -5.29
C ASN A 25 15.71 -30.84 -6.64
N VAL A 26 15.29 -32.11 -6.60
CA VAL A 26 14.89 -32.90 -7.77
C VAL A 26 13.40 -32.72 -7.99
N LYS A 27 12.99 -32.49 -9.25
CA LYS A 27 11.57 -32.39 -9.61
C LYS A 27 10.90 -33.75 -9.53
N SER A 28 10.02 -33.91 -8.57
CA SER A 28 9.23 -35.11 -8.33
C SER A 28 7.76 -34.85 -8.70
N PHE A 29 7.05 -35.92 -9.06
CA PHE A 29 5.63 -35.89 -9.44
C PHE A 29 4.84 -36.79 -8.51
N THR A 30 3.69 -36.30 -8.03
CA THR A 30 2.77 -37.07 -7.18
C THR A 30 1.31 -36.88 -7.60
N THR A 31 0.53 -37.94 -7.38
CA THR A 31 -0.93 -37.99 -7.49
C THR A 31 -1.58 -38.42 -6.18
N ASP A 32 -0.79 -38.61 -5.11
CA ASP A 32 -1.28 -39.03 -3.81
C ASP A 32 -1.97 -37.86 -3.10
N PRO A 33 -3.28 -37.97 -2.75
CA PRO A 33 -4.01 -36.90 -2.08
C PRO A 33 -3.35 -36.40 -0.78
N GLU A 34 -2.78 -37.28 0.04
CA GLU A 34 -2.20 -36.87 1.34
C GLU A 34 -0.90 -36.08 1.14
N VAL A 35 -0.10 -36.50 0.15
CA VAL A 35 1.14 -35.81 -0.23
C VAL A 35 0.83 -34.47 -0.88
N ILE A 36 -0.19 -34.40 -1.74
CA ILE A 36 -0.64 -33.14 -2.35
C ILE A 36 -1.11 -32.16 -1.27
N GLU A 37 -1.92 -32.61 -0.31
CA GLU A 37 -2.46 -31.77 0.76
C GLU A 37 -1.33 -31.18 1.62
N SER A 38 -0.42 -32.02 2.11
CA SER A 38 0.70 -31.59 2.96
C SER A 38 1.59 -30.54 2.28
N ILE A 39 2.01 -30.79 1.04
CA ILE A 39 2.85 -29.87 0.26
C ILE A 39 2.09 -28.58 -0.07
N THR A 40 0.80 -28.67 -0.40
CA THR A 40 -0.04 -27.50 -0.71
C THR A 40 -0.19 -26.60 0.51
N ILE A 41 -0.44 -27.19 1.69
CA ILE A 41 -0.51 -26.45 2.96
C ILE A 41 0.82 -25.75 3.25
N GLU A 42 1.94 -26.45 3.08
CA GLU A 42 3.26 -25.86 3.29
C GLU A 42 3.55 -24.71 2.32
N HIS A 43 3.24 -24.88 1.04
CA HIS A 43 3.39 -23.85 0.02
C HIS A 43 2.63 -22.58 0.38
N PHE A 44 1.33 -22.68 0.69
CA PHE A 44 0.51 -21.51 1.02
C PHE A 44 0.83 -20.90 2.39
N LYS A 45 1.40 -21.67 3.33
CA LYS A 45 1.97 -21.10 4.56
C LYS A 45 3.23 -20.26 4.27
N LYS A 46 4.06 -20.70 3.33
CA LYS A 46 5.31 -20.01 2.97
C LYS A 46 5.13 -18.91 1.93
N ILE A 47 4.04 -18.90 1.14
CA ILE A 47 3.85 -17.91 0.06
C ILE A 47 3.83 -16.45 0.55
N SER A 48 3.40 -16.23 1.80
CA SER A 48 3.38 -14.90 2.43
C SER A 48 4.68 -14.55 3.14
N THR A 49 5.65 -15.48 3.23
CA THR A 49 6.96 -15.13 3.78
C THR A 49 7.64 -14.18 2.80
N ILE A 50 7.89 -12.95 3.26
CA ILE A 50 8.64 -11.92 2.54
C ILE A 50 10.09 -12.39 2.52
N THR A 51 10.38 -13.34 1.65
CA THR A 51 11.75 -13.59 1.22
C THR A 51 12.08 -12.45 0.27
N THR A 52 13.19 -11.75 0.54
CA THR A 52 13.72 -10.74 -0.37
C THR A 52 14.12 -11.46 -1.66
N THR A 53 13.19 -11.50 -2.60
CA THR A 53 13.45 -12.03 -3.94
C THR A 53 14.14 -10.96 -4.77
N ASP A 54 14.70 -11.34 -5.92
CA ASP A 54 15.23 -10.37 -6.88
C ASP A 54 14.19 -9.34 -7.37
N ARG A 55 12.89 -9.56 -7.10
CA ARG A 55 11.80 -8.64 -7.44
C ARG A 55 11.35 -7.77 -6.28
N SER A 56 11.86 -8.00 -5.08
CA SER A 56 11.57 -7.17 -3.91
C SER A 56 12.15 -5.76 -4.12
N TYR A 57 11.44 -4.75 -3.63
CA TYR A 57 11.94 -3.37 -3.67
C TYR A 57 13.25 -3.28 -2.88
N ASN A 58 14.28 -2.72 -3.51
CA ASN A 58 15.56 -2.46 -2.88
C ASN A 58 15.95 -1.00 -3.18
N PRO A 59 16.07 -0.14 -2.16
CA PRO A 59 16.39 1.27 -2.36
C PRO A 59 17.80 1.49 -2.92
N ASN A 60 18.69 0.50 -2.82
CA ASN A 60 20.06 0.55 -3.36
C ASN A 60 20.14 0.14 -4.84
N ILE A 61 19.04 -0.37 -5.42
CA ILE A 61 19.00 -0.82 -6.82
C ILE A 61 18.23 0.22 -7.63
N THR A 62 18.82 0.66 -8.74
CA THR A 62 18.15 1.54 -9.69
C THR A 62 16.82 0.93 -10.14
N LEU A 63 15.77 1.76 -10.21
CA LEU A 63 14.46 1.34 -10.71
C LEU A 63 14.60 0.62 -12.05
N ARG A 64 13.80 -0.43 -12.26
CA ARG A 64 13.78 -1.17 -13.53
C ARG A 64 13.01 -0.38 -14.59
N GLN A 65 13.32 -0.62 -15.86
CA GLN A 65 12.51 -0.10 -16.95
C GLN A 65 11.09 -0.70 -16.93
N PRO A 66 10.03 0.09 -17.27
CA PRO A 66 10.06 1.47 -17.77
C PRO A 66 10.10 2.55 -16.68
N TRP A 67 10.05 2.16 -15.40
CA TRP A 67 9.91 3.09 -14.29
C TRP A 67 11.11 4.00 -14.10
N HIS A 68 12.31 3.54 -14.47
CA HIS A 68 13.50 4.38 -14.45
C HIS A 68 13.31 5.66 -15.26
N ASP A 69 12.78 5.55 -16.48
CA ASP A 69 12.59 6.67 -17.39
C ASP A 69 11.43 7.58 -16.94
N ILE A 70 10.34 6.96 -16.44
CA ILE A 70 9.13 7.69 -15.98
C ILE A 70 9.44 8.55 -14.75
N TYR A 71 10.26 8.05 -13.82
CA TYR A 71 10.56 8.73 -12.56
C TYR A 71 11.88 9.50 -12.57
N GLN A 72 12.49 9.73 -13.75
CA GLN A 72 13.61 10.67 -13.82
C GLN A 72 13.16 12.08 -13.43
N PRO A 73 13.94 12.80 -12.61
CA PRO A 73 13.66 14.20 -12.33
C PRO A 73 13.64 15.04 -13.60
N PHE A 74 12.66 15.94 -13.71
CA PHE A 74 12.60 16.89 -14.82
C PHE A 74 13.74 17.91 -14.71
N THR A 75 14.60 17.97 -15.73
CA THR A 75 15.78 18.85 -15.76
C THR A 75 15.46 20.33 -15.99
N HIS A 76 14.26 20.65 -16.45
CA HIS A 76 13.84 22.01 -16.79
C HIS A 76 13.14 22.74 -15.64
N ILE A 77 12.84 22.05 -14.53
CA ILE A 77 12.19 22.66 -13.36
C ILE A 77 13.28 23.30 -12.49
N PRO A 78 13.25 24.61 -12.25
CA PRO A 78 14.21 25.26 -11.37
C PRO A 78 14.14 24.67 -9.95
N LEU A 79 15.31 24.43 -9.34
CA LEU A 79 15.38 23.94 -7.96
C LEU A 79 14.64 24.86 -6.97
N SER A 80 14.58 26.16 -7.26
CA SER A 80 13.81 27.12 -6.47
C SER A 80 12.32 26.81 -6.41
N GLU A 81 11.72 26.26 -7.48
CA GLU A 81 10.30 25.87 -7.50
C GLU A 81 10.09 24.57 -6.72
N ILE A 82 11.01 23.60 -6.86
CA ILE A 82 10.98 22.36 -6.09
C ILE A 82 11.09 22.67 -4.60
N ASN A 83 11.99 23.57 -4.23
CA ASN A 83 12.22 23.93 -2.84
C ASN A 83 10.97 24.52 -2.18
N LYS A 84 10.09 25.22 -2.92
CA LYS A 84 8.80 25.72 -2.38
C LYS A 84 7.89 24.59 -1.91
N LEU A 85 7.97 23.41 -2.53
CA LEU A 85 7.16 22.24 -2.15
C LEU A 85 7.67 21.52 -0.90
N ILE A 86 8.91 21.80 -0.50
CA ILE A 86 9.59 21.15 0.63
C ILE A 86 9.69 22.11 1.83
N VAL A 87 9.20 23.35 1.70
CA VAL A 87 9.17 24.30 2.82
C VAL A 87 8.26 23.73 3.93
N PRO A 88 8.77 23.62 5.17
CA PRO A 88 7.94 23.20 6.30
C PRO A 88 6.80 24.19 6.52
N ILE A 89 5.60 23.66 6.80
CA ILE A 89 4.43 24.47 7.14
C ILE A 89 4.71 25.18 8.47
N THR A 90 4.48 26.49 8.53
CA THR A 90 4.66 27.24 9.79
C THR A 90 3.39 27.25 10.62
N LEU A 91 3.53 27.48 11.93
CA LEU A 91 2.39 27.60 12.83
C LEU A 91 1.51 28.80 12.46
N GLU A 92 2.09 29.93 12.06
CA GLU A 92 1.32 31.10 11.64
C GLU A 92 0.47 30.78 10.40
N GLU A 93 1.06 30.12 9.40
CA GLU A 93 0.36 29.70 8.20
C GLU A 93 -0.81 28.76 8.55
N LEU A 94 -0.57 27.76 9.38
CA LEU A 94 -1.61 26.83 9.82
C LEU A 94 -2.76 27.53 10.54
N VAL A 95 -2.44 28.44 11.47
CA VAL A 95 -3.45 29.20 12.24
C VAL A 95 -4.28 30.10 11.34
N ILE A 96 -3.67 30.77 10.37
CA ILE A 96 -4.38 31.63 9.41
C ILE A 96 -5.34 30.78 8.56
N ASN A 97 -4.84 29.69 7.99
CA ASN A 97 -5.65 28.80 7.15
C ASN A 97 -6.84 28.17 7.90
N ILE A 98 -6.65 27.78 9.18
CA ILE A 98 -7.74 27.24 10.00
C ILE A 98 -8.83 28.28 10.25
N LYS A 99 -8.46 29.54 10.49
CA LYS A 99 -9.44 30.62 10.69
C LYS A 99 -10.30 30.87 9.45
N ASP A 100 -9.70 30.73 8.28
CA ASP A 100 -10.35 30.96 6.97
C ASP A 100 -11.22 29.80 6.48
N LEU A 101 -11.28 28.68 7.23
CA LEU A 101 -12.14 27.56 6.88
C LEU A 101 -13.61 28.00 6.70
N PRO A 102 -14.34 27.50 5.69
CA PRO A 102 -15.74 27.87 5.52
C PRO A 102 -16.63 27.23 6.60
N ASN A 103 -17.57 28.01 7.14
CA ASN A 103 -18.56 27.50 8.10
C ASN A 103 -19.71 26.75 7.39
N ASN A 104 -20.43 25.92 8.15
CA ASN A 104 -21.59 25.15 7.71
C ASN A 104 -21.31 24.19 6.54
N LYS A 105 -20.08 23.65 6.47
CA LYS A 105 -19.75 22.59 5.52
C LYS A 105 -20.12 21.22 6.07
N ALA A 106 -20.44 20.31 5.15
CA ALA A 106 -20.69 18.92 5.49
C ALA A 106 -19.46 18.32 6.18
N THR A 107 -19.69 17.63 7.29
CA THR A 107 -18.65 16.94 8.04
C THR A 107 -18.23 15.66 7.32
N GLY A 108 -16.96 15.27 7.47
CA GLY A 108 -16.49 13.96 7.05
C GLY A 108 -17.01 12.82 7.94
N PRO A 109 -16.56 11.57 7.70
CA PRO A 109 -17.01 10.37 8.44
C PRO A 109 -16.85 10.47 9.97
N ASN A 110 -15.87 11.26 10.44
CA ASN A 110 -15.59 11.46 11.86
C ASN A 110 -16.50 12.52 12.52
N ASN A 111 -17.41 13.15 11.76
CA ASN A 111 -18.34 14.19 12.23
C ASN A 111 -17.67 15.41 12.90
N ILE A 112 -16.39 15.67 12.59
CA ILE A 112 -15.67 16.87 13.03
C ILE A 112 -15.98 18.00 12.04
N SER A 113 -16.54 19.09 12.53
CA SER A 113 -16.89 20.25 11.72
C SER A 113 -15.80 21.32 11.74
N ASN A 114 -15.80 22.20 10.74
CA ASN A 114 -14.83 23.29 10.66
C ASN A 114 -14.93 24.23 11.86
N GLU A 115 -16.11 24.40 12.45
CA GLU A 115 -16.34 25.20 13.66
C GLU A 115 -15.63 24.62 14.88
N ILE A 116 -15.51 23.29 14.95
CA ILE A 116 -14.74 22.60 15.99
C ILE A 116 -13.24 22.81 15.75
N ILE A 117 -12.78 22.62 14.50
CA ILE A 117 -11.37 22.79 14.12
C ILE A 117 -10.89 24.22 14.42
N LYS A 118 -11.72 25.23 14.12
CA LYS A 118 -11.46 26.64 14.44
C LYS A 118 -11.30 26.95 15.93
N LYS A 119 -11.86 26.12 16.80
CA LYS A 119 -11.81 26.28 18.26
C LYS A 119 -10.70 25.46 18.92
N LEU A 120 -9.88 24.76 18.13
CA LEU A 120 -8.78 23.99 18.67
C LEU A 120 -7.77 24.90 19.38
N PRO A 121 -7.23 24.47 20.53
CA PRO A 121 -6.18 25.21 21.22
C PRO A 121 -4.89 25.15 20.40
N GLN A 122 -4.07 26.21 20.49
CA GLN A 122 -2.83 26.32 19.72
C GLN A 122 -1.87 25.15 20.00
N GLN A 123 -1.82 24.65 21.24
CA GLN A 123 -1.01 23.50 21.62
C GLN A 123 -1.34 22.26 20.77
N MET A 124 -2.60 22.05 20.42
CA MET A 124 -2.98 20.93 19.53
C MET A 124 -2.57 21.17 18.07
N LEU A 125 -2.44 22.43 17.64
CA LEU A 125 -1.97 22.76 16.30
C LEU A 125 -0.45 22.57 16.18
N GLU A 126 0.28 22.81 17.26
CA GLU A 126 1.73 22.57 17.34
C GLU A 126 2.06 21.07 17.16
N GLU A 127 1.24 20.17 17.73
CA GLU A 127 1.38 18.72 17.54
C GLU A 127 1.15 18.26 16.09
N LEU A 128 0.44 19.05 15.26
CA LEU A 128 0.22 18.72 13.85
C LEU A 128 1.42 19.05 12.95
N LEU A 129 2.42 19.77 13.47
CA LEU A 129 3.62 20.19 12.73
C LEU A 129 4.83 19.28 12.99
N ILE A 130 4.64 18.17 13.71
CA ILE A 130 5.66 17.17 14.07
C ILE A 130 5.88 16.16 12.95
#